data_AF-A0A964QZU8-F1
#
_entry.id   AF-A0A964QZU8-F1
#
_cell.length_a   1.000
_cell.length_b   1.000
_cell.length_c   1.000
_cell.angle_alpha   90.00
_cell.angle_beta   90.00
_cell.angle_gamma   90.00
#
_symmetry.space_group_name_H-M   'P 1'
#
loop_
_entity.id
_entity.type
_entity.pdbx_description
1 polymer ?
#
loop_
_entity_poly.entity_id
_entity_poly.type
_entity_poly.pdbx_seq_one_letter_code
_entity_poly.pdbx_strand_id
1 'polypeptide(L)'
;MNPKPSHPDYFTIGGAIAVAFVNHTDSAIAIEMAKTNLDDHWEIESFCEVSEVTRDTYEEGDVNLSYYDMAIADGIVTVVHTYPVGSDEEDEKNAS
;
A
#
# COMPACT_ATOMS: atom_id res chain seq x y z
N MET A 1 -6.76 -4.46 2.32
CA MET A 1 -6.49 -4.09 3.73
C MET A 1 -7.63 -3.24 4.22
N ASN A 2 -8.08 -3.44 5.46
CA ASN A 2 -9.25 -2.76 6.02
C ASN A 2 -8.82 -1.75 7.08
N PRO A 3 -9.53 -0.62 7.22
CA PRO A 3 -9.23 0.29 8.31
C PRO A 3 -9.59 -0.37 9.65
N LYS A 4 -8.74 -0.22 10.66
CA LYS A 4 -9.07 -0.59 12.04
C LYS A 4 -10.07 0.43 12.61
N PRO A 5 -10.85 0.09 13.67
CA PRO A 5 -11.71 1.05 14.35
C PRO A 5 -10.99 2.31 14.88
N SER A 6 -9.66 2.26 15.04
CA SER A 6 -8.79 3.39 15.40
C SER A 6 -8.46 4.33 14.24
N HIS A 7 -8.79 3.96 13.00
CA HIS A 7 -8.53 4.78 11.82
C HIS A 7 -9.41 6.05 11.88
N PRO A 8 -8.85 7.27 11.69
CA PRO A 8 -9.63 8.52 11.76
C PRO A 8 -10.87 8.53 10.86
N ASP A 9 -10.72 7.92 9.68
CA ASP A 9 -11.75 7.84 8.64
C ASP A 9 -12.46 6.47 8.56
N TYR A 10 -12.51 5.71 9.67
CA TYR A 10 -13.05 4.35 9.72
C TYR A 10 -14.46 4.21 9.13
N PHE A 11 -15.32 5.22 9.28
CA PHE A 11 -16.70 5.18 8.77
C PHE A 11 -16.84 5.53 7.28
N THR A 12 -15.79 6.05 6.65
CA THR A 12 -15.83 6.52 5.25
C THR A 12 -14.98 5.67 4.31
N ILE A 13 -13.98 4.96 4.83
CA ILE A 13 -13.11 4.06 4.06
C ILE A 13 -13.61 2.62 4.21
N GLY A 14 -13.86 1.95 3.08
CA GLY A 14 -14.21 0.53 3.03
C GLY A 14 -12.98 -0.38 2.99
N GLY A 15 -11.86 0.14 2.50
CA GLY A 15 -10.57 -0.54 2.50
C GLY A 15 -9.54 0.21 1.68
N ALA A 16 -8.40 -0.44 1.47
CA ALA A 16 -7.30 0.12 0.71
C ALA A 16 -6.38 -0.95 0.10
N ILE A 17 -5.55 -0.49 -0.82
CA ILE A 17 -4.32 -1.15 -1.28
C ILE A 17 -3.16 -0.22 -0.94
N ALA A 18 -2.08 -0.78 -0.38
CA ALA A 18 -0.86 -0.03 -0.08
C ALA A 18 0.31 -0.55 -0.90
N VAL A 19 1.18 0.37 -1.34
CA VAL A 19 2.47 0.09 -1.94
C VAL A 19 3.54 0.69 -1.04
N ALA A 20 4.52 -0.12 -0.64
CA ALA A 20 5.62 0.33 0.21
C ALA A 20 6.96 0.21 -0.53
N PHE A 21 7.70 1.30 -0.59
CA PHE A 21 9.07 1.37 -1.08
C PHE A 21 9.99 1.34 0.14
N VAL A 22 10.86 0.35 0.24
CA VAL A 22 11.70 0.13 1.43
C VAL A 22 13.16 0.05 1.02
N ASN A 23 14.00 0.88 1.61
CA ASN A 23 15.45 0.88 1.40
C ASN A 23 16.12 -0.17 2.29
N HIS A 24 15.95 -1.44 1.93
CA HIS A 24 16.58 -2.56 2.61
C HIS A 24 16.85 -3.72 1.64
N THR A 25 17.98 -4.41 1.78
CA THR A 25 18.39 -5.48 0.86
C THR A 25 17.87 -6.87 1.26
N ASP A 26 17.45 -7.03 2.52
CA ASP A 26 16.78 -8.25 2.99
C ASP A 26 15.26 -8.07 2.88
N SER A 27 14.61 -8.92 2.08
CA SER A 27 13.18 -8.85 1.81
C SER A 27 12.33 -9.16 3.04
N ALA A 28 12.79 -10.01 3.97
CA ALA A 28 12.04 -10.30 5.18
C ALA A 28 12.00 -9.08 6.10
N ILE A 29 13.14 -8.39 6.26
CA ILE A 29 13.19 -7.13 7.01
C ILE A 29 12.34 -6.05 6.32
N ALA A 30 12.42 -5.95 4.99
CA ALA A 30 11.64 -4.98 4.22
C ALA A 30 10.13 -5.18 4.41
N ILE A 31 9.66 -6.42 4.36
CA ILE A 31 8.24 -6.76 4.58
C ILE A 31 7.81 -6.39 6.01
N GLU A 32 8.60 -6.71 7.02
CA GLU A 32 8.24 -6.38 8.41
C GLU A 32 8.25 -4.87 8.65
N MET A 33 9.17 -4.11 8.04
CA MET A 33 9.16 -2.65 8.07
C MET A 33 7.88 -2.09 7.43
N ALA A 34 7.48 -2.60 6.26
CA ALA A 34 6.26 -2.19 5.57
C ALA A 34 4.99 -2.46 6.40
N LYS A 35 4.89 -3.67 6.98
CA LYS A 35 3.76 -4.00 7.86
C LYS A 35 3.71 -3.11 9.09
N THR A 36 4.85 -2.92 9.76
CA THR A 36 4.94 -2.08 10.97
C THR A 36 4.52 -0.64 10.68
N ASN A 37 4.89 -0.10 9.53
CA ASN A 37 4.53 1.26 9.12
C ASN A 37 3.01 1.42 8.89
N LEU A 38 2.32 0.35 8.48
CA LEU A 38 0.88 0.35 8.21
C LEU A 38 0.01 -0.06 9.42
N ASP A 39 0.57 -0.77 10.40
CA ASP A 39 -0.22 -1.49 11.41
C ASP A 39 -1.02 -0.57 12.35
N ASP A 40 -0.61 0.67 12.59
CA ASP A 40 -1.27 1.53 13.59
C ASP A 40 -2.77 1.81 13.28
N HIS A 41 -3.14 1.80 12.00
CA HIS A 41 -4.49 2.13 11.56
C HIS A 41 -5.11 1.12 10.58
N TRP A 42 -4.34 0.14 10.12
CA TRP A 42 -4.78 -0.79 9.08
C TRP A 42 -4.63 -2.24 9.51
N GLU A 43 -5.63 -3.04 9.20
CA GLU A 43 -5.57 -4.49 9.25
C GLU A 43 -5.15 -5.02 7.86
N ILE A 44 -3.98 -5.66 7.83
CA ILE A 44 -3.41 -6.23 6.61
C ILE A 44 -3.96 -7.63 6.42
N GLU A 45 -4.96 -7.78 5.53
CA GLU A 45 -5.59 -9.08 5.26
C GLU A 45 -4.75 -9.97 4.35
N SER A 46 -4.08 -9.37 3.36
CA SER A 46 -3.34 -10.10 2.35
C SER A 46 -2.09 -9.33 1.93
N PHE A 47 -1.01 -10.08 1.71
CA PHE A 47 0.21 -9.59 1.09
C PHE A 47 0.27 -10.09 -0.35
N CYS A 48 0.47 -9.19 -1.32
CA CYS A 48 0.40 -9.53 -2.74
C CYS A 48 1.76 -9.95 -3.30
N GLU A 49 2.75 -9.06 -3.27
CA GLU A 49 4.01 -9.23 -3.97
C GLU A 49 5.15 -8.46 -3.28
N VAL A 50 6.37 -8.97 -3.42
CA VAL A 50 7.62 -8.25 -3.12
C VAL A 50 8.56 -8.39 -4.31
N SER A 51 9.17 -7.30 -4.72
CA SER A 51 10.17 -7.29 -5.78
C SER A 51 11.31 -6.34 -5.43
N GLU A 52 12.53 -6.74 -5.76
CA GLU A 52 13.67 -5.83 -5.71
C GLU A 52 13.63 -4.91 -6.93
N VAL A 53 13.82 -3.63 -6.67
CA VAL A 53 13.79 -2.58 -7.70
C VAL A 53 15.04 -1.72 -7.60
N THR A 54 15.54 -1.30 -8.75
CA THR A 54 16.59 -0.28 -8.87
C THR A 54 16.00 0.97 -9.49
N ARG A 55 16.74 2.09 -9.45
CA ARG A 55 16.31 3.32 -10.12
C ARG A 55 15.97 3.11 -11.61
N ASP A 56 16.72 2.24 -12.29
CA ASP A 56 16.53 1.91 -13.71
C ASP A 56 15.25 1.10 -13.98
N THR A 57 14.53 0.68 -12.94
CA THR A 57 13.23 0.00 -13.05
C THR A 57 12.13 0.98 -13.50
N TYR A 58 12.33 2.28 -13.28
CA TYR A 58 11.33 3.31 -13.49
C TYR A 58 11.73 4.25 -14.63
N GLU A 59 10.76 4.65 -15.44
CA GLU A 59 10.96 5.64 -16.50
C GLU A 59 10.98 7.07 -15.95
N GLU A 60 11.62 8.00 -16.67
CA GLU A 60 11.54 9.42 -16.33
C GLU A 60 10.09 9.91 -16.38
N GLY A 61 9.62 10.49 -15.28
CA GLY A 61 8.25 10.96 -15.14
C GLY A 61 7.27 9.94 -14.54
N ASP A 62 7.70 8.70 -14.27
CA ASP A 62 6.92 7.77 -13.45
C ASP A 62 6.77 8.32 -12.03
N VAL A 63 5.54 8.35 -11.51
CA VAL A 63 5.25 8.77 -10.14
C VAL A 63 5.99 7.90 -9.12
N ASN A 64 6.17 6.61 -9.43
CA ASN A 64 6.88 5.65 -8.58
C ASN A 64 8.36 5.97 -8.43
N LEU A 65 8.97 6.64 -9.41
CA LEU A 65 10.35 7.12 -9.33
C LEU A 65 10.53 8.09 -8.15
N SER A 66 9.53 8.95 -7.91
CA SER A 66 9.57 9.89 -6.79
C SER A 66 9.44 9.19 -5.43
N TYR A 67 8.60 8.16 -5.33
CA TYR A 67 8.47 7.35 -4.11
C TYR A 67 9.72 6.54 -3.83
N TYR A 68 10.34 5.98 -4.88
CA TYR A 68 11.64 5.32 -4.79
C TYR A 68 12.70 6.29 -4.25
N ASP A 69 12.85 7.48 -4.84
CA ASP A 69 13.86 8.46 -4.42
C ASP A 69 13.64 8.92 -2.96
N MET A 70 12.39 9.12 -2.56
CA MET A 70 12.06 9.44 -1.17
C MET A 70 12.38 8.27 -0.23
N ALA A 71 12.09 7.02 -0.61
CA ALA A 71 12.43 5.86 0.22
C ALA A 71 13.95 5.68 0.36
N ILE A 72 14.75 6.04 -0.65
CA ILE A 72 16.21 6.07 -0.52
C ILE A 72 16.65 7.07 0.56
N ALA A 73 16.00 8.23 0.65
CA ALA A 73 16.31 9.26 1.64
C ALA A 73 15.75 8.94 3.05
N ASP A 74 14.50 8.52 3.14
CA ASP A 74 13.74 8.41 4.40
C ASP A 74 13.69 6.96 4.94
N GLY A 75 14.20 6.00 4.17
CA GLY A 75 14.25 4.57 4.51
C GLY A 75 13.00 3.80 4.10
N ILE A 76 11.82 4.41 4.22
CA ILE A 76 10.55 3.82 3.80
C ILE A 76 9.54 4.87 3.38
N VAL A 77 8.81 4.61 2.30
CA VAL A 77 7.65 5.39 1.87
C VAL A 77 6.50 4.45 1.60
N THR A 78 5.33 4.76 2.16
CA THR A 78 4.10 4.00 1.93
C THR A 78 3.07 4.88 1.25
N VAL A 79 2.52 4.40 0.14
CA VAL A 79 1.44 5.03 -0.60
C VAL A 79 0.18 4.20 -0.39
N VAL A 80 -0.86 4.82 0.14
CA VAL A 80 -2.13 4.14 0.46
C VAL A 80 -3.22 4.66 -0.45
N HIS A 81 -3.79 3.76 -1.24
CA HIS A 81 -4.93 4.02 -2.11
C HIS A 81 -6.19 3.48 -1.45
N THR A 82 -7.05 4.39 -0.98
CA THR A 82 -8.27 4.05 -0.25
C THR A 82 -9.48 4.01 -1.18
N TYR A 83 -10.46 3.17 -0.86
CA TYR A 83 -11.77 3.15 -1.51
C TYR A 83 -12.87 3.30 -0.45
N PRO A 84 -14.01 3.93 -0.81
CA PRO A 84 -15.04 4.28 0.16
C PRO A 84 -15.79 3.05 0.67
N VAL A 85 -16.48 3.20 1.81
CA VAL A 85 -17.45 2.20 2.28
C VAL A 85 -18.54 2.05 1.21
N GLY A 86 -18.77 0.82 0.73
CA GLY A 86 -19.82 0.54 -0.25
C GLY A 86 -19.40 0.71 -1.72
N SER A 87 -18.11 0.59 -2.06
CA SER A 87 -17.68 0.34 -3.44
C SER A 87 -17.78 -1.14 -3.81
N ASP A 88 -18.82 -1.82 -3.32
CA ASP A 88 -19.35 -2.95 -4.08
C ASP A 88 -19.92 -2.31 -5.35
N GLU A 89 -19.12 -2.24 -6.41
CA GLU A 89 -19.71 -2.60 -7.68
C GLU A 89 -20.22 -4.03 -7.45
N GLU A 90 -21.45 -4.14 -6.96
CA GLU A 90 -22.27 -5.32 -7.09
C GLU A 90 -22.23 -5.63 -8.58
N ASP A 91 -21.29 -6.49 -8.96
CA ASP A 91 -21.27 -7.17 -10.23
C ASP A 91 -22.70 -7.68 -10.45
N GLU A 92 -23.39 -7.00 -11.36
CA GLU A 92 -24.70 -7.34 -11.90
C GLU A 92 -24.67 -8.79 -12.42
N LYS A 93 -24.81 -9.77 -11.52
CA LYS A 93 -24.99 -11.18 -11.85
C LYS A 93 -26.36 -11.69 -11.43
N ASN A 94 -27.37 -10.81 -11.46
CA ASN A 94 -28.78 -11.21 -11.33
C ASN A 94 -29.73 -10.34 -12.18
N ALA A 95 -29.36 -10.00 -13.43
CA ALA A 95 -30.32 -9.42 -14.38
C ALA A 95 -30.02 -9.76 -15.85
N SER A 96 -30.11 -11.04 -16.23
CA SER A 96 -30.85 -11.46 -17.45
C SER A 96 -31.02 -12.97 -17.53
#